data_AF-A0A2R6KMH1-F1
#
_entry.id   AF-A0A2R6KMH1-F1
#
_cell.length_a   1.000
_cell.length_b   1.000
_cell.length_c   1.000
_cell.angle_alpha   90.00
_cell.angle_beta   90.00
_cell.angle_gamma   90.00
#
_symmetry.space_group_name_H-M   'P 1'
#
loop_
_entity.id
_entity.type
_entity.pdbx_description
1 polymer ?
#
loop_
_entity_poly.entity_id
_entity_poly.type
_entity_poly.pdbx_seq_one_letter_code
_entity_poly.pdbx_strand_id
1 'polypeptide(L)'
;MFDIATTLFSSIALLLQSGSEAAASTAAIPPKAGAALAVGLAAFGAGYAERGIGAAAVGAIAEDEDMFGRGLILTVLPETLVIFALVITFTI
;
A
#
# COMPACT_ATOMS: atom_id res chain seq x y z
N MET A 1 11.29 -46.95 23.83
CA MET A 1 9.91 -46.64 24.27
C MET A 1 9.71 -45.14 24.53
N PHE A 2 10.68 -44.43 25.11
CA PHE A 2 10.55 -42.98 25.38
C PHE A 2 10.45 -42.12 24.11
N ASP A 3 11.20 -42.46 23.05
CA ASP A 3 11.21 -41.74 21.76
C ASP A 3 9.87 -41.77 21.01
N ILE A 4 9.16 -42.89 21.10
CA ILE A 4 7.84 -43.06 20.47
C ILE A 4 6.80 -42.19 21.18
N ALA A 5 6.92 -42.04 22.49
CA ALA A 5 6.02 -41.19 23.27
C ALA A 5 6.24 -39.69 22.98
N THR A 6 7.49 -39.25 22.82
CA THR A 6 7.82 -37.85 22.51
C THR A 6 7.45 -37.44 21.09
N THR A 7 7.62 -38.34 20.13
CA THR A 7 7.21 -38.12 18.73
C THR A 7 5.69 -38.10 18.54
N LEU A 8 4.97 -38.94 19.30
CA LEU A 8 3.50 -38.91 19.34
C LEU A 8 2.99 -37.62 20.01
N PHE A 9 3.61 -37.20 21.11
CA PHE A 9 3.26 -35.95 21.78
C PHE A 9 3.53 -34.72 20.90
N SER A 10 4.66 -34.67 20.19
CA SER A 10 4.98 -33.56 19.28
C SER A 10 4.07 -33.51 18.06
N SER A 11 3.64 -34.66 17.53
CA SER A 11 2.69 -34.72 16.40
C SER A 11 1.27 -34.33 16.82
N ILE A 12 0.84 -34.70 18.04
CA ILE A 12 -0.42 -34.24 18.63
C ILE A 12 -0.38 -32.74 18.93
N ALA A 13 0.74 -32.22 19.43
CA ALA A 13 0.93 -30.79 19.68
C ALA A 13 0.88 -29.97 18.37
N LEU A 14 1.50 -30.47 17.29
CA LEU A 14 1.44 -29.86 15.96
C LEU A 14 0.01 -29.89 15.38
N LEU A 15 -0.73 -31.00 15.59
CA LEU A 15 -2.14 -31.11 15.19
C LEU A 15 -3.02 -30.10 15.96
N LEU A 16 -2.78 -29.93 17.25
CA LEU A 16 -3.51 -28.98 18.10
C LEU A 16 -3.17 -27.52 17.75
N GLN A 17 -1.92 -27.25 17.34
CA GLN A 17 -1.50 -25.94 16.83
C GLN A 17 -2.11 -25.64 15.46
N SER A 18 -2.24 -26.65 14.57
CA SER A 18 -2.91 -26.50 13.28
C SER A 18 -4.40 -26.19 13.40
N GLY A 19 -5.04 -26.58 14.51
CA GLY A 19 -6.42 -26.19 14.83
C GLY A 19 -6.60 -24.72 15.23
N SER A 20 -5.52 -24.03 15.61
CA SER A 20 -5.55 -22.61 16.00
C SER A 20 -5.33 -21.66 14.81
N GLU A 21 -4.74 -22.12 13.70
CA GLU A 21 -4.58 -21.28 12.50
C GLU A 21 -5.86 -21.21 11.64
N ALA A 22 -6.77 -22.18 11.80
CA ALA A 22 -8.07 -22.19 11.14
C ALA A 22 -9.11 -21.24 11.78
N ALA A 23 -8.78 -20.59 12.90
CA ALA A 23 -9.65 -19.68 13.64
C ALA A 23 -9.11 -18.24 13.74
N ALA A 24 -8.11 -17.88 12.94
CA ALA A 24 -7.85 -16.48 12.66
C ALA A 24 -9.00 -15.99 11.77
N SER A 25 -9.86 -15.11 12.30
CA SER A 25 -10.92 -14.44 11.55
C SER A 25 -10.41 -14.01 10.17
N THR A 26 -10.85 -14.70 9.10
CA THR A 26 -10.53 -14.31 7.73
C THR A 26 -11.24 -13.00 7.46
N ALA A 27 -10.58 -11.89 7.77
CA ALA A 27 -11.08 -10.57 7.46
C ALA A 27 -11.45 -10.54 5.97
N ALA A 28 -12.66 -10.07 5.64
CA ALA A 28 -13.16 -10.03 4.28
C ALA A 28 -12.19 -9.32 3.31
N ILE A 29 -11.36 -8.42 3.85
CA ILE A 29 -10.20 -7.85 3.17
C ILE A 29 -8.95 -8.24 3.98
N PRO A 30 -8.10 -9.16 3.47
CA PRO A 30 -6.84 -9.46 4.14
C PRO A 30 -5.91 -8.23 4.11
N PRO A 31 -5.03 -8.04 5.11
CA PRO A 31 -4.23 -6.82 5.25
C PRO A 31 -3.45 -6.40 4.00
N LYS A 32 -2.84 -7.37 3.29
CA LYS A 32 -2.12 -7.12 2.03
C LYS A 32 -3.02 -6.64 0.89
N ALA A 33 -4.25 -7.16 0.81
CA ALA A 33 -5.22 -6.70 -0.18
C ALA A 33 -5.72 -5.29 0.16
N GLY A 34 -5.93 -5.00 1.44
CA GLY A 34 -6.27 -3.66 1.93
C GLY A 34 -5.18 -2.64 1.58
N ALA A 35 -3.91 -2.99 1.79
CA ALA A 35 -2.77 -2.15 1.42
C ALA A 35 -2.70 -1.90 -0.10
N ALA A 36 -2.86 -2.94 -0.91
CA ALA A 36 -2.87 -2.80 -2.38
C ALA A 36 -4.00 -1.87 -2.87
N LEU A 37 -5.20 -1.99 -2.29
CA LEU A 37 -6.33 -1.09 -2.61
C LEU A 37 -6.07 0.35 -2.16
N ALA A 38 -5.50 0.55 -0.97
CA ALA A 38 -5.15 1.88 -0.48
C ALA A 38 -4.14 2.59 -1.41
N VAL A 39 -3.08 1.89 -1.83
CA VAL A 39 -2.09 2.43 -2.78
C VAL A 39 -2.73 2.70 -4.14
N GLY A 40 -3.53 1.77 -4.66
CA GLY A 40 -4.19 1.93 -5.96
C GLY A 40 -5.11 3.15 -5.99
N LEU A 41 -5.93 3.36 -4.95
CA LEU A 41 -6.83 4.50 -4.85
C LEU A 41 -6.07 5.82 -4.64
N ALA A 42 -5.01 5.81 -3.84
CA ALA A 42 -4.12 6.95 -3.65
C ALA A 42 -3.47 7.40 -4.98
N ALA A 43 -2.89 6.45 -5.73
CA ALA A 43 -2.29 6.70 -7.03
C ALA A 43 -3.31 7.20 -8.06
N PHE A 44 -4.51 6.64 -8.07
CA PHE A 44 -5.59 7.07 -8.95
C PHE A 44 -6.02 8.52 -8.66
N GLY A 45 -6.19 8.87 -7.38
CA GLY A 45 -6.55 10.24 -6.97
C GLY A 45 -5.46 11.25 -7.32
N ALA A 46 -4.19 10.89 -7.10
CA ALA A 46 -3.06 11.74 -7.45
C ALA A 46 -2.98 12.00 -8.96
N GLY A 47 -3.06 10.96 -9.79
CA GLY A 47 -3.05 11.12 -11.25
C GLY A 47 -4.27 11.90 -11.77
N TYR A 48 -5.43 11.78 -11.12
CA TYR A 48 -6.60 12.59 -11.47
C TYR A 48 -6.38 14.08 -11.19
N ALA A 49 -5.76 14.42 -10.05
CA ALA A 49 -5.40 15.81 -9.75
C ALA A 49 -4.33 16.34 -10.70
N GLU A 50 -3.32 15.53 -11.01
CA GLU A 50 -2.19 15.90 -11.85
C GLU A 50 -2.60 16.22 -13.30
N ARG A 51 -3.63 15.54 -13.84
CA ARG A 51 -4.21 15.86 -15.16
C ARG A 51 -4.52 17.36 -15.32
N GLY A 52 -5.13 17.97 -14.31
CA GLY A 52 -5.51 19.38 -14.37
C GLY A 52 -4.32 20.31 -14.14
N ILE A 53 -3.47 19.95 -13.17
CA ILE A 53 -2.32 20.76 -12.78
C ILE A 53 -1.28 20.81 -13.90
N GLY A 54 -0.98 19.67 -14.54
CA GLY A 54 -0.03 19.60 -15.66
C GLY A 54 -0.51 20.40 -16.87
N ALA A 55 -1.80 20.33 -17.22
CA ALA A 55 -2.37 21.12 -18.30
C ALA A 55 -2.27 22.64 -18.03
N ALA A 56 -2.56 23.06 -16.79
CA ALA A 56 -2.45 24.46 -16.38
C ALA A 56 -0.98 24.93 -16.32
N ALA A 57 -0.07 24.09 -15.83
CA ALA A 57 1.36 24.40 -15.73
C ALA A 57 1.98 24.61 -17.12
N VAL A 58 1.71 23.72 -18.08
CA VAL A 58 2.21 23.87 -19.46
C VAL A 58 1.61 25.11 -20.13
N GLY A 59 0.34 25.41 -19.89
CA GLY A 59 -0.29 26.64 -20.38
C GLY A 59 0.37 27.91 -19.82
N ALA A 60 0.66 27.94 -18.52
CA ALA A 60 1.34 29.07 -17.89
C ALA A 60 2.80 29.22 -18.38
N ILE A 61 3.52 28.11 -18.57
CA ILE A 61 4.89 28.12 -19.13
C ILE A 61 4.91 28.66 -20.57
N ALA A 62 3.86 28.39 -21.34
CA ALA A 62 3.73 28.93 -22.69
C ALA A 62 3.51 30.45 -22.73
N GLU A 63 2.98 31.03 -21.65
CA GLU A 63 2.79 32.48 -21.50
C GLU A 63 4.02 33.17 -20.88
N ASP A 64 4.65 32.53 -19.89
CA ASP A 64 5.81 33.03 -19.16
C ASP A 64 6.75 31.89 -18.75
N GLU A 65 7.98 31.88 -19.28
CA GLU A 65 8.98 30.84 -18.99
C GLU A 65 9.40 30.83 -17.51
N ASP A 66 9.30 31.96 -16.80
CA ASP A 66 9.62 32.05 -15.37
C ASP A 66 8.64 31.22 -14.51
N MET A 67 7.49 30.83 -15.09
CA MET A 67 6.52 29.96 -14.42
C MET A 67 6.93 28.49 -14.39
N PHE A 68 8.00 28.08 -15.08
CA PHE A 68 8.46 26.68 -15.08
C PHE A 68 8.66 26.12 -13.67
N GLY A 69 9.38 26.85 -12.81
CA GLY A 69 9.65 26.40 -11.44
C GLY A 69 8.39 26.27 -10.58
N ARG A 70 7.46 27.21 -10.72
CA ARG A 70 6.15 27.17 -10.03
C ARG A 70 5.28 26.04 -10.55
N GLY A 71 5.21 25.86 -11.87
CA GLY A 71 4.50 24.77 -12.51
C GLY A 71 4.97 23.41 -11.99
N LEU A 72 6.28 23.20 -11.91
CA LEU A 72 6.88 21.96 -11.41
C LEU A 72 6.56 21.70 -9.94
N ILE A 73 6.61 22.73 -9.08
CA ILE A 73 6.24 22.61 -7.67
C ILE A 73 4.77 22.21 -7.52
N LEU A 74 3.87 22.81 -8.31
CA LEU A 74 2.45 22.49 -8.23
C LEU A 74 2.15 21.08 -8.74
N THR A 75 2.82 20.61 -9.80
CA THR A 75 2.64 19.24 -10.32
C THR A 75 3.13 18.17 -9.34
N VAL A 76 4.09 18.47 -8.47
CA VAL A 76 4.62 17.51 -7.47
C VAL A 76 3.78 17.43 -6.19
N LEU A 77 2.88 18.38 -5.94
CA LEU A 77 2.02 18.35 -4.75
C LEU A 77 1.19 17.05 -4.63
N PRO A 78 0.53 16.55 -5.69
CA PRO A 78 -0.21 15.29 -5.66
C PRO A 78 0.66 14.06 -5.33
N GLU A 79 1.93 14.01 -5.75
CA GLU A 79 2.83 12.89 -5.46
C GLU A 79 3.03 12.66 -3.96
N THR A 80 2.96 13.70 -3.13
CA THR A 80 3.13 13.56 -1.67
C THR A 80 2.13 12.57 -1.07
N LEU A 81 0.90 12.51 -1.60
CA LEU A 81 -0.13 11.55 -1.20
C LEU A 81 0.32 10.12 -1.52
N VAL A 82 0.82 9.89 -2.74
CA VAL A 82 1.29 8.58 -3.19
C VAL A 82 2.47 8.10 -2.36
N ILE A 83 3.40 9.00 -2.02
CA ILE A 83 4.53 8.69 -1.15
C ILE A 83 4.05 8.24 0.23
N PHE A 84 3.09 8.95 0.84
CA PHE A 84 2.52 8.53 2.13
C PHE A 84 1.84 7.16 2.06
N ALA A 85 1.08 6.88 1.00
CA ALA A 85 0.44 5.58 0.82
C ALA A 85 1.46 4.44 0.64
N LEU A 86 2.55 4.68 -0.09
CA LEU A 86 3.64 3.73 -0.25
C LEU A 86 4.36 3.45 1.07
N VAL A 87 4.71 4.50 1.83
CA VAL A 87 5.39 4.35 3.14
C VAL A 87 4.55 3.52 4.11
N ILE A 88 3.24 3.79 4.18
CA ILE A 88 2.32 3.01 5.01
C ILE A 88 2.30 1.54 4.57
N THR A 89 2.28 1.28 3.26
CA THR A 89 2.26 -0.09 2.72
C THR A 89 3.52 -0.88 3.03
N PHE A 90 4.69 -0.24 3.09
CA PHE A 90 5.93 -0.91 3.53
C PHE A 90 5.97 -1.17 5.05
N THR A 91 5.12 -0.51 5.83
CA THR A 91 5.10 -0.64 7.29
C THR A 91 4.16 -1.76 7.76
N ILE A 92 3.18 -2.15 6.93
CA ILE A 92 2.15 -3.18 7.23
C ILE A 92 2.60 -4.55 6.69
#